data_AF-A0A1N7DJ20-F1
#
_entry.id   AF-A0A1N7DJ20-F1
#
_cell.length_a   1.000
_cell.length_b   1.000
_cell.length_c   1.000
_cell.angle_alpha   90.00
_cell.angle_beta   90.00
_cell.angle_gamma   90.00
#
_symmetry.space_group_name_H-M   'P 1'
#
loop_
_entity.id
_entity.type
_entity.pdbx_description
1 polymer ?
#
loop_
_entity_poly.entity_id
_entity_poly.type
_entity_poly.pdbx_seq_one_letter_code
_entity_poly.pdbx_strand_id
1 'polypeptide(L)' 'MKQRCINCKKLLAIGAGNFAIKCPRCKTLNHINTQQTQAKPDIDKGHRPHND' A
#
# COMPACT_ATOMS: atom_id res chain seq x y z
N MET A 1 10.94 -8.47 5.54
CA MET A 1 9.85 -7.76 4.83
C MET A 1 10.42 -7.08 3.59
N LYS A 2 9.85 -7.28 2.40
CA LYS A 2 10.32 -6.65 1.14
C LYS A 2 9.34 -5.57 0.73
N GLN A 3 9.81 -4.32 0.65
CA GLN A 3 8.98 -3.19 0.26
C GLN A 3 9.09 -2.99 -1.25
N ARG A 4 7.94 -3.03 -1.92
CA ARG A 4 7.86 -2.89 -3.37
C ARG A 4 7.03 -1.67 -3.71
N CYS A 5 7.34 -1.06 -4.85
CA CYS A 5 6.55 0.04 -5.36
C CYS A 5 5.11 -0.39 -5.60
N ILE A 6 4.15 0.41 -5.14
CA ILE A 6 2.72 0.15 -5.33
C ILE A 6 2.35 0.06 -6.82
N ASN A 7 2.97 0.92 -7.63
CA ASN A 7 2.70 1.07 -9.06
C ASN A 7 3.44 0.03 -9.91
N CYS A 8 4.78 0.04 -9.93
CA CYS A 8 5.56 -0.82 -10.84
C CYS A 8 6.12 -2.11 -10.22
N LYS A 9 5.79 -2.40 -8.95
CA LYS A 9 6.26 -3.58 -8.18
C LYS A 9 7.78 -3.75 -8.05
N LYS A 10 8.57 -2.77 -8.50
CA LYS A 10 10.03 -2.74 -8.31
C LYS A 10 10.38 -2.76 -6.82
N LEU A 11 11.40 -3.52 -6.45
CA LEU A 11 11.93 -3.54 -5.08
C LEU A 11 12.49 -2.16 -4.73
N LEU A 12 12.07 -1.62 -3.59
CA LEU A 12 12.47 -0.30 -3.09
C LEU A 12 13.39 -0.42 -1.88
N ALA A 13 13.03 -1.27 -0.92
CA ALA A 13 13.81 -1.49 0.30
C ALA A 13 13.58 -2.90 0.85
N ILE A 14 14.52 -3.37 1.67
CA ILE A 14 14.39 -4.58 2.47
C ILE A 14 14.48 -4.14 3.93
N GLY A 15 13.40 -4.35 4.70
CA GLY A 15 13.36 -3.92 6.10
C GLY A 15 11.99 -3.46 6.56
N ALA A 16 11.98 -3.00 7.81
CA ALA A 16 10.85 -2.45 8.53
C ALA A 16 11.17 -1.01 8.96
N GLY A 17 10.18 -0.13 8.94
CA GLY A 17 10.26 1.26 9.33
C GLY A 17 9.02 2.05 8.90
N ASN A 18 8.98 3.32 9.28
CA ASN A 18 8.04 4.30 8.75
C ASN A 18 8.81 5.34 7.95
N PHE A 19 8.72 5.29 6.62
CA PHE A 19 9.45 6.17 5.73
C PHE A 19 8.76 6.34 4.38
N ALA A 20 9.06 7.44 3.71
CA ALA A 20 8.67 7.70 2.33
C ALA A 20 9.85 7.41 1.40
N ILE A 21 9.59 6.70 0.30
CA ILE A 21 10.60 6.42 -0.72
C ILE A 21 10.04 6.66 -2.13
N LYS A 22 10.74 7.46 -2.92
CA LYS A 22 10.40 7.71 -4.32
C LYS A 22 10.91 6.55 -5.18
N CYS A 23 10.04 5.97 -5.99
CA CYS A 23 10.44 4.90 -6.89
C CYS A 23 11.35 5.44 -8.00
N PRO A 24 12.56 4.87 -8.19
CA PRO A 24 13.47 5.34 -9.23
C PRO A 24 13.00 5.01 -10.65
N ARG A 25 12.07 4.05 -10.83
CA ARG A 25 11.56 3.64 -12.14
C ARG A 25 10.36 4.47 -12.60
N CYS A 26 9.32 4.55 -11.78
CA CYS A 26 8.05 5.22 -12.14
C CYS A 26 7.83 6.55 -11.42
N LYS A 27 8.78 7.01 -10.60
CA LYS A 27 8.75 8.28 -9.86
C LYS A 27 7.63 8.42 -8.82
N THR A 28 6.78 7.42 -8.65
CA THR A 28 5.74 7.34 -7.61
C THR A 28 6.36 7.43 -6.21
N LEU A 29 5.83 8.28 -5.35
CA LEU A 29 6.17 8.34 -3.93
C LEU A 29 5.43 7.20 -3.19
N ASN A 30 6.16 6.37 -2.46
CA ASN A 30 5.59 5.25 -1.71
C ASN A 30 5.77 5.53 -0.23
N HIS A 31 4.67 5.59 0.51
CA HIS A 31 4.70 5.64 1.97
C HIS A 31 4.70 4.23 2.50
N ILE A 32 5.77 3.86 3.20
CA ILE A 32 5.94 2.56 3.81
C ILE A 32 5.81 2.76 5.31
N ASN A 33 4.80 2.12 5.90
CA ASN A 33 4.67 2.00 7.34
C ASN A 33 4.54 0.52 7.68
N THR A 34 5.61 -0.05 8.23
CA THR A 34 5.62 -1.46 8.63
C THR A 34 5.25 -1.68 10.10
N GLN A 35 5.09 -0.61 10.88
CA GLN A 35 4.65 -0.68 12.27
C GLN A 35 3.14 -0.93 12.36
N GLN A 36 2.39 -0.67 11.29
CA GLN A 36 1.00 -1.07 11.15
C GLN A 36 0.91 -2.54 10.70
N THR A 37 1.26 -3.44 11.62
CA THR A 37 0.67 -4.78 11.57
C THR A 37 -0.77 -4.61 12.03
N GLN A 38 -1.74 -4.94 11.16
CA GLN A 38 -3.20 -4.83 11.34
C GLN A 38 -3.86 -3.53 10.85
N ALA A 39 -4.00 -3.38 9.54
CA ALA A 39 -5.31 -3.04 9.00
C ALA A 39 -5.73 -4.22 8.13
N LYS A 40 -6.69 -5.00 8.62
CA LYS A 40 -7.43 -5.97 7.80
C LYS A 40 -7.88 -5.22 6.54
N PRO A 41 -7.80 -5.79 5.32
CA PRO A 41 -8.53 -5.23 4.20
C PRO A 41 -10.00 -5.23 4.61
N ASP A 42 -10.59 -4.05 4.69
CA ASP A 42 -12.03 -3.88 4.83
C ASP A 42 -12.68 -4.49 3.58
N ILE A 43 -13.04 -5.76 3.69
CA ILE A 43 -14.04 -6.38 2.84
C ILE A 43 -15.35 -6.13 3.57
N ASP A 44 -16.05 -5.04 3.28
CA ASP A 44 -17.51 -5.06 3.38
C ASP A 44 -18.22 -4.18 2.34
N LYS A 45 -18.88 -4.91 1.44
CA LYS A 45 -20.19 -4.69 0.82
C LYS A 45 -20.48 -3.37 0.09
N GLY A 46 -20.66 -3.55 -1.22
CA GLY A 46 -21.70 -2.82 -1.94
C GLY A 46 -23.06 -2.98 -1.28
N HIS A 47 -23.71 -1.85 -1.01
CA HIS A 47 -25.14 -1.77 -0.76
C HIS A 47 -25.73 -0.86 -1.84
N ARG A 48 -26.42 -1.44 -2.82
CA ARG A 48 -27.33 -0.69 -3.70
C ARG A 48 -28.67 -0.60 -2.95
N PRO A 49 -29.20 0.58 -2.60
CA PRO A 49 -30.61 0.68 -2.32
C PRO A 49 -31.38 0.62 -3.65
N HIS A 50 -32.17 -0.43 -3.81
CA HIS A 50 -33.29 -0.49 -4.75
C HIS A 50 -34.46 0.17 -4.02
N ASN A 51 -34.99 1.27 -4.53
CA ASN A 51 -36.30 1.77 -4.11
C ASN A 51 -37.21 1.74 -5.34
N ASP A 52 -38.21 0.87 -5.26
CA ASP A 52 -39.49 0.99 -5.97
C ASP A 52 -40.42 1.86 -5.11
#